data_AF-A0A2V3VEA1-F1
#
_entry.id   AF-A0A2V3VEA1-F1
#
_cell.length_a   1.000
_cell.length_b   1.000
_cell.length_c   1.000
_cell.angle_alpha   90.00
_cell.angle_beta   90.00
_cell.angle_gamma   90.00
#
_symmetry.space_group_name_H-M   'P 1'
#
loop_
_entity.id
_entity.type
_entity.pdbx_description
1 polymer ?
#
loop_
_entity_poly.entity_id
_entity_poly.type
_entity_poly.pdbx_seq_one_letter_code
_entity_poly.pdbx_strand_id
1 'polypeptide(L)' 'DNKLWGDGWGWAWFDQGAPTKTTSTDYKVDCLTCHEPAKATDWTYVDGYPVLKK' A
#
# COMPACT_ATOMS: atom_id res chain seq x y z
N ASP A 1 14.97 10.73 5.39
CA ASP A 1 13.71 9.97 5.55
C ASP A 1 12.83 10.11 4.33
N ASN A 2 12.34 8.97 3.83
CA ASN A 2 11.32 8.94 2.79
C ASN A 2 9.99 8.54 3.44
N LYS A 3 9.03 9.47 3.44
CA LYS A 3 7.70 9.27 4.05
C LYS A 3 6.83 8.24 3.34
N LEU A 4 7.29 7.65 2.24
CA LEU A 4 6.58 6.61 1.49
C LEU A 4 7.21 5.21 1.67
N TRP A 5 8.31 5.12 2.42
CA TRP A 5 8.98 3.86 2.70
C TRP A 5 9.01 3.58 4.21
N GLY A 6 8.62 2.38 4.59
CA GLY A 6 8.60 1.95 5.98
C GLY A 6 7.92 0.60 6.15
N ASP A 7 8.16 -0.05 7.29
CA ASP A 7 7.58 -1.36 7.63
C ASP A 7 7.83 -2.46 6.57
N GLY A 8 8.91 -2.32 5.78
CA GLY A 8 9.26 -3.25 4.69
C GLY A 8 8.61 -2.95 3.33
N TRP A 9 7.75 -1.92 3.24
CA TRP A 9 6.97 -1.59 2.05
C TRP A 9 7.31 -0.20 1.49
N GLY A 10 7.15 -0.06 0.17
CA GLY A 10 7.13 1.21 -0.55
C GLY A 10 5.73 1.46 -1.08
N TRP A 11 5.10 2.55 -0.64
CA TRP A 11 3.70 2.85 -0.94
C TRP A 11 3.60 3.97 -1.97
N ALA A 12 2.75 3.79 -2.98
CA ALA A 12 2.51 4.82 -3.98
C ALA A 12 1.14 4.64 -4.65
N TRP A 13 0.41 5.74 -4.76
CA TRP A 13 -0.79 5.88 -5.58
C TRP A 13 -0.45 6.73 -6.80
N PHE A 14 -0.74 6.24 -8.00
CA PHE A 14 -0.64 7.02 -9.23
C PHE A 14 -2.03 7.29 -9.81
N ASP A 15 -2.42 8.55 -9.88
CA ASP A 15 -3.68 8.94 -10.51
C ASP A 15 -3.61 8.75 -12.03
N GLN A 16 -4.75 8.40 -12.65
CA GLN A 16 -4.84 8.20 -14.10
C GLN A 16 -4.32 9.41 -14.90
N GLY A 17 -4.55 10.63 -14.40
CA GLY A 17 -4.08 11.87 -15.03
C GLY A 17 -2.59 12.15 -14.87
N ALA A 18 -1.88 11.45 -13.97
CA ALA A 18 -0.46 11.63 -13.69
C ALA A 18 0.23 10.28 -13.41
N PRO A 19 0.28 9.36 -14.39
CA PRO A 19 0.70 7.98 -14.17
C PRO A 19 2.20 7.83 -13.83
N THR A 20 2.98 8.89 -13.96
CA THR A 20 4.43 8.90 -13.69
C THR A 20 4.80 9.53 -12.36
N LYS A 21 3.83 10.08 -11.61
CA LYS A 21 4.08 10.74 -10.34
C LYS A 21 3.04 10.31 -9.30
N THR A 22 3.53 9.84 -8.14
CA THR A 22 2.66 9.48 -7.03
C THR A 22 2.01 10.71 -6.41
N THR A 23 0.75 10.58 -6.01
CA THR A 23 0.03 11.59 -5.22
C THR A 23 0.07 11.32 -3.71
N SER A 24 0.58 10.14 -3.30
CA SER A 24 0.82 9.82 -1.90
C SER A 24 1.88 10.73 -1.28
N THR A 25 1.66 11.14 -0.04
CA THR A 25 2.51 12.05 0.73
C THR A 25 3.09 11.39 1.99
N ASP A 26 2.32 10.54 2.66
CA ASP A 26 2.74 9.79 3.85
C ASP A 26 1.97 8.46 3.90
N TYR A 27 2.68 7.33 3.82
CA TYR A 27 2.02 6.03 3.76
C TYR A 27 1.22 5.71 5.02
N LYS A 28 1.57 6.28 6.18
CA LYS A 28 0.85 6.04 7.44
C LYS A 28 -0.55 6.64 7.42
N VAL A 29 -0.70 7.78 6.76
CA VAL A 29 -1.99 8.48 6.63
C VAL A 29 -2.73 7.96 5.40
N ASP A 30 -2.06 7.96 4.26
CA ASP A 30 -2.67 7.75 2.94
C ASP A 30 -2.96 6.27 2.64
N CYS A 31 -2.26 5.33 3.28
CA CYS A 31 -2.34 3.90 2.95
C CYS A 31 -2.65 3.02 4.17
N LEU A 32 -1.85 3.09 5.24
CA LEU A 32 -1.95 2.17 6.37
C LEU A 32 -3.30 2.21 7.07
N THR A 33 -3.97 3.37 7.14
CA THR A 33 -5.31 3.46 7.74
C THR A 33 -6.28 2.44 7.15
N CYS A 34 -6.21 2.20 5.83
CA CYS A 34 -7.02 1.21 5.15
C CYS A 34 -6.40 -0.19 5.18
N HIS A 35 -5.08 -0.32 5.29
CA HIS A 35 -4.38 -1.60 5.24
C HIS A 35 -4.11 -2.24 6.62
N GLU A 36 -4.27 -1.52 7.73
CA GLU A 36 -4.12 -2.03 9.12
C GLU A 36 -4.94 -3.30 9.39
N PRO A 37 -6.19 -3.44 8.92
CA PRO A 37 -6.91 -4.70 9.08
C PRO A 37 -6.20 -5.90 8.44
N ALA A 38 -5.42 -5.69 7.39
CA ALA A 38 -4.66 -6.71 6.67
C ALA A 38 -3.22 -6.89 7.19
N LYS A 39 -2.84 -6.27 8.31
CA LYS A 39 -1.48 -6.38 8.87
C LYS A 39 -1.02 -7.81 9.13
N ALA A 40 -1.95 -8.69 9.53
CA ALA A 40 -1.66 -10.11 9.76
C ALA A 40 -1.25 -10.86 8.48
N THR A 41 -1.58 -10.33 7.31
CA THR A 41 -1.26 -10.85 5.99
C THR A 41 -0.30 -9.91 5.26
N ASP A 42 0.61 -9.30 6.01
CA ASP A 42 1.63 -8.37 5.53
C ASP A 42 1.01 -7.23 4.70
N TRP A 43 -0.02 -6.60 5.28
CA TRP A 43 -0.77 -5.47 4.73
C TRP A 43 -1.45 -5.75 3.38
N THR A 44 -1.52 -7.01 2.96
CA THR A 44 -2.13 -7.43 1.69
C THR A 44 -3.43 -8.17 1.95
N TYR A 45 -4.53 -7.76 1.30
CA TYR A 45 -5.81 -8.47 1.34
C TYR A 45 -5.77 -9.75 0.49
N VAL A 46 -5.09 -10.79 0.98
CA VAL A 46 -4.83 -12.05 0.27
C VAL A 46 -6.11 -12.81 -0.13
N ASP A 47 -7.23 -12.58 0.56
CA ASP A 47 -8.52 -13.21 0.24
C ASP A 47 -9.04 -12.84 -1.16
N GLY A 48 -8.67 -11.65 -1.67
CA GLY A 48 -8.97 -11.20 -3.03
C GLY A 48 -8.12 -11.86 -4.12
N TYR A 49 -7.12 -12.66 -3.75
CA TYR A 49 -6.19 -13.29 -4.68
C TYR A 49 -6.25 -14.82 -4.58
N PRO A 50 -7.20 -15.49 -5.27
CA PRO A 50 -7.31 -16.95 -5.27
C PRO A 50 -6.02 -17.67 -5.66
N VAL A 51 -5.21 -17.07 -6.53
CA VAL A 51 -3.92 -17.60 -6.99
C VAL A 51 -2.84 -17.66 -5.91
N LEU A 52 -3.00 -16.94 -4.80
CA LEU A 52 -2.08 -16.98 -3.66
C LEU A 52 -2.44 -18.06 -2.63
N LYS A 53 -3.59 -18.73 -2.80
CA LYS A 53 -3.99 -19.85 -1.95
C LYS A 53 -3.15 -21.07 -2.35
N LYS A 54 -2.56 -21.73 -1.34
CA LYS A 54 -1.78 -22.96 -1.51
C LYS A 54 -2.66 -24.13 -1.95
#